data_AF-A0A383DHU7-F1
#
_entry.id   AF-A0A383DHU7-F1
#
_cell.length_a   1.000
_cell.length_b   1.000
_cell.length_c   1.000
_cell.angle_alpha   90.00
_cell.angle_beta   90.00
_cell.angle_gamma   90.00
#
_symmetry.space_group_name_H-M   'P 1'
#
loop_
_entity.id
_entity.type
_entity.pdbx_description
1 polymer ?
#
loop_
_entity_poly.entity_id
_entity_poly.type
_entity_poly.pdbx_seq_one_letter_code
_entity_poly.pdbx_strand_id
1 'polypeptide(L)'
;LQSGGVLKTSGDGQYTGDTALAGGKFSATDSQVLSGTLSITADSELAVSENYTLTLSQTGGLSLGANTLTLSGGGSFVSGGLDLDNASSKLLLNSITVDNVSTSLASLGLDVDADSTVTSLSVGHTTPVTIDPGKTLSGAITVTGGSIKLGETGMLASSVSMSGGTLDADQSMTISGALTQSGSITIDVATGNTLTYSGASLSLGANTLTLSGGGTFSNTNALVLNDADSLLSLA
;
A
#
# COMPACT_ATOMS: atom_id res chain seq x y z
N LEU A 1 15.54 3.39 20.26
CA LEU A 1 15.30 1.98 20.62
C LEU A 1 16.21 1.12 19.79
N GLN A 2 17.21 0.51 20.44
CA GLN A 2 18.18 -0.37 19.79
C GLN A 2 17.56 -1.72 19.43
N SER A 3 18.26 -2.50 18.61
CA SER A 3 17.86 -3.86 18.24
C SER A 3 17.45 -4.70 19.45
N GLY A 4 16.27 -5.33 19.37
CA GLY A 4 15.67 -6.13 20.45
C GLY A 4 15.08 -5.33 21.62
N GLY A 5 15.27 -4.01 21.64
CA GLY A 5 14.67 -3.12 22.64
C GLY A 5 13.19 -2.92 22.38
N VAL A 6 12.38 -2.94 23.45
CA VAL A 6 10.93 -2.70 23.38
C VAL A 6 10.57 -1.51 24.28
N LEU A 7 9.89 -0.52 23.71
CA LEU A 7 9.22 0.54 24.48
C LEU A 7 7.73 0.33 24.41
N LYS A 8 7.10 0.16 25.57
CA LYS A 8 5.64 0.12 25.70
C LYS A 8 5.16 1.43 26.31
N THR A 9 4.19 2.06 25.68
CA THR A 9 3.54 3.28 26.18
C THR A 9 2.07 3.01 26.48
N SER A 10 1.62 3.55 27.60
CA SER A 10 0.27 3.42 28.13
C SER A 10 -0.06 4.61 29.05
N GLY A 11 -1.34 4.91 29.24
CA GLY A 11 -1.90 5.98 30.04
C GLY A 11 -2.16 7.25 29.23
N ASP A 12 -2.91 8.18 29.82
CA ASP A 12 -3.35 9.43 29.17
C ASP A 12 -2.23 10.47 28.96
N GLY A 13 -1.00 10.15 29.34
CA GLY A 13 0.15 11.03 29.22
C GLY A 13 0.73 11.04 27.80
N GLN A 14 1.04 12.23 27.27
CA GLN A 14 1.67 12.35 25.95
C GLN A 14 3.15 11.99 26.01
N TYR A 15 3.61 11.17 25.06
CA TYR A 15 5.04 10.92 24.88
C TYR A 15 5.65 12.05 24.03
N THR A 16 6.43 12.91 24.66
CA THR A 16 7.04 14.10 24.02
C THR A 16 8.51 13.90 23.64
N GLY A 17 9.08 12.73 23.92
CA GLY A 17 10.47 12.44 23.61
C GLY A 17 10.70 12.16 22.13
N ASP A 18 11.89 12.51 21.64
CA ASP A 18 12.33 12.02 20.33
C ASP A 18 12.62 10.52 20.40
N THR A 19 12.16 9.79 19.39
CA THR A 19 12.32 8.34 19.25
C THR A 19 13.04 8.02 17.95
N ALA A 20 14.24 7.47 18.04
CA ALA A 20 14.88 6.79 16.91
C ALA A 20 14.65 5.29 17.05
N LEU A 21 13.97 4.65 16.10
CA LEU A 21 13.86 3.20 16.00
C LEU A 21 15.08 2.66 15.24
N ALA A 22 16.01 2.07 15.99
CA ALA A 22 17.28 1.54 15.54
C ALA A 22 17.31 0.01 15.71
N GLY A 23 16.28 -0.68 15.21
CA GLY A 23 16.13 -2.13 15.36
C GLY A 23 15.07 -2.56 16.38
N GLY A 24 14.45 -1.58 17.04
CA GLY A 24 13.58 -1.82 18.20
C GLY A 24 12.10 -1.86 17.86
N LYS A 25 11.31 -2.20 18.87
CA LYS A 25 9.85 -2.20 18.83
C LYS A 25 9.27 -1.07 19.67
N PHE A 26 8.46 -0.21 19.08
CA PHE A 26 7.56 0.68 19.80
C PHE A 26 6.18 0.03 19.91
N SER A 27 5.53 0.10 21.06
CA SER A 27 4.19 -0.46 21.27
C SER A 27 3.29 0.52 22.02
N ALA A 28 2.19 0.92 21.39
CA ALA A 28 1.11 1.66 22.02
C ALA A 28 0.00 0.69 22.42
N THR A 29 -0.27 0.58 23.72
CA THR A 29 -1.34 -0.29 24.27
C THR A 29 -2.64 0.46 24.57
N ASP A 30 -2.66 1.76 24.29
CA ASP A 30 -3.81 2.65 24.25
C ASP A 30 -3.58 3.74 23.20
N SER A 31 -4.55 4.63 23.02
CA SER A 31 -4.42 5.72 22.05
C SER A 31 -3.39 6.74 22.53
N GLN A 32 -2.42 7.04 21.68
CA GLN A 32 -1.26 7.86 22.02
C GLN A 32 -0.98 8.92 20.97
N VAL A 33 -0.40 10.02 21.42
CA VAL A 33 0.12 11.09 20.56
C VAL A 33 1.62 11.23 20.81
N LEU A 34 2.41 10.94 19.77
CA LEU A 34 3.85 11.21 19.75
C LEU A 34 4.06 12.66 19.30
N SER A 35 4.40 13.51 20.27
CA SER A 35 4.69 14.93 20.01
C SER A 35 6.16 15.17 19.65
N GLY A 36 7.05 14.25 20.03
CA GLY A 36 8.45 14.27 19.61
C GLY A 36 8.64 13.74 18.19
N THR A 37 9.87 13.83 17.69
CA THR A 37 10.22 13.27 16.39
C THR A 37 10.36 11.75 16.46
N LEU A 38 9.90 11.06 15.42
CA LEU A 38 10.10 9.64 15.17
C LEU A 38 10.96 9.49 13.91
N SER A 39 12.04 8.72 14.03
CA SER A 39 12.93 8.37 12.92
C SER A 39 13.19 6.87 12.88
N ILE A 40 13.36 6.33 11.68
CA ILE A 40 13.72 4.92 11.45
C ILE A 40 15.17 4.88 10.96
N THR A 41 16.05 4.20 11.71
CA THR A 41 17.48 4.11 11.39
C THR A 41 17.98 2.67 11.22
N ALA A 42 17.09 1.69 11.43
CA ALA A 42 17.26 0.28 11.10
C ALA A 42 15.88 -0.38 11.06
N ASP A 43 15.80 -1.59 10.52
CA ASP A 43 14.55 -2.36 10.46
C ASP A 43 13.86 -2.44 11.82
N SER A 44 12.62 -1.97 11.92
CA SER A 44 11.97 -1.74 13.21
C SER A 44 10.49 -2.09 13.18
N GLU A 45 9.88 -2.20 14.36
CA GLU A 45 8.45 -2.47 14.50
C GLU A 45 7.75 -1.35 15.27
N LEU A 46 6.58 -0.96 14.79
CA LEU A 46 5.62 -0.12 15.49
C LEU A 46 4.31 -0.91 15.62
N ALA A 47 3.95 -1.23 16.85
CA ALA A 47 2.73 -1.96 17.16
C ALA A 47 1.71 -1.03 17.83
N VAL A 48 0.47 -1.04 17.35
CA VAL A 48 -0.67 -0.36 17.98
C VAL A 48 -1.71 -1.41 18.29
N SER A 49 -2.07 -1.58 19.57
CA SER A 49 -3.09 -2.54 19.96
C SER A 49 -4.46 -2.24 19.32
N GLU A 50 -5.24 -3.28 19.10
CA GLU A 50 -6.61 -3.20 18.58
C GLU A 50 -7.43 -2.11 19.28
N ASN A 51 -8.28 -1.43 18.50
CA ASN A 51 -9.15 -0.33 18.92
C ASN A 51 -8.44 0.96 19.37
N TYR A 52 -7.11 1.03 19.24
CA TYR A 52 -6.35 2.22 19.59
C TYR A 52 -5.69 2.88 18.39
N THR A 53 -5.26 4.13 18.61
CA THR A 53 -4.62 4.94 17.58
C THR A 53 -3.33 5.54 18.10
N LEU A 54 -2.23 5.32 17.37
CA LEU A 54 -0.99 6.07 17.56
C LEU A 54 -0.94 7.20 16.54
N THR A 55 -0.86 8.44 17.01
CA THR A 55 -0.76 9.63 16.16
C THR A 55 0.63 10.23 16.24
N LEU A 56 1.26 10.41 15.09
CA LEU A 56 2.50 11.16 14.96
C LEU A 56 2.18 12.63 14.68
N SER A 57 2.62 13.53 15.56
CA SER A 57 2.37 14.97 15.42
C SER A 57 3.50 15.73 14.72
N GLN A 58 4.52 15.03 14.24
CA GLN A 58 5.65 15.68 13.57
C GLN A 58 5.25 16.20 12.18
N THR A 59 5.83 17.33 11.79
CA THR A 59 5.63 17.90 10.45
C THR A 59 6.42 17.13 9.41
N GLY A 60 5.83 16.88 8.24
CA GLY A 60 6.50 16.22 7.12
C GLY A 60 6.40 14.70 7.11
N GLY A 61 5.66 14.10 8.04
CA GLY A 61 5.40 12.66 8.03
C GLY A 61 6.61 11.82 8.47
N LEU A 62 6.67 10.56 8.05
CA LEU A 62 7.69 9.58 8.42
C LEU A 62 8.35 8.96 7.17
N SER A 63 9.58 9.37 6.88
CA SER A 63 10.46 8.71 5.91
C SER A 63 10.97 7.37 6.43
N LEU A 64 10.92 6.33 5.59
CA LEU A 64 11.47 5.01 5.95
C LEU A 64 12.98 4.91 5.75
N GLY A 65 13.56 5.64 4.80
CA GLY A 65 14.94 5.45 4.38
C GLY A 65 15.17 4.02 3.90
N ALA A 66 16.42 3.56 3.98
CA ALA A 66 16.83 2.21 3.55
C ALA A 66 16.46 1.12 4.58
N ASN A 67 15.21 1.10 5.06
CA ASN A 67 14.77 0.22 6.13
C ASN A 67 13.41 -0.41 5.86
N THR A 68 13.15 -1.53 6.55
CA THR A 68 11.84 -2.13 6.70
C THR A 68 11.16 -1.59 7.96
N LEU A 69 9.95 -1.06 7.85
CA LEU A 69 9.09 -0.79 8.99
C LEU A 69 7.95 -1.79 9.03
N THR A 70 7.86 -2.56 10.11
CA THR A 70 6.71 -3.41 10.40
C THR A 70 5.68 -2.62 11.21
N LEU A 71 4.45 -2.55 10.71
CA LEU A 71 3.29 -2.00 11.40
C LEU A 71 2.35 -3.15 11.81
N SER A 72 2.01 -3.25 13.10
CA SER A 72 1.26 -4.42 13.62
C SER A 72 0.30 -4.09 14.77
N GLY A 73 -0.50 -5.08 15.19
CA GLY A 73 -1.20 -5.08 16.49
C GLY A 73 -2.71 -4.80 16.45
N GLY A 74 -3.27 -4.56 15.27
CA GLY A 74 -4.70 -4.43 14.99
C GLY A 74 -5.26 -3.00 15.13
N GLY A 75 -4.47 -2.06 15.64
CA GLY A 75 -4.86 -0.66 15.79
C GLY A 75 -4.68 0.20 14.53
N SER A 76 -4.63 1.52 14.74
CA SER A 76 -4.40 2.50 13.68
C SER A 76 -3.13 3.33 13.93
N PHE A 77 -2.35 3.55 12.88
CA PHE A 77 -1.22 4.48 12.88
C PHE A 77 -1.52 5.68 11.98
N VAL A 78 -1.67 6.85 12.60
CA VAL A 78 -1.80 8.14 11.91
C VAL A 78 -0.40 8.74 11.81
N SER A 79 0.27 8.47 10.69
CA SER A 79 1.67 8.83 10.46
C SER A 79 1.87 10.30 10.06
N GLY A 80 0.81 10.95 9.56
CA GLY A 80 0.92 12.27 8.93
C GLY A 80 1.55 12.22 7.53
N GLY A 81 1.75 11.02 6.97
CA GLY A 81 2.38 10.77 5.67
C GLY A 81 3.61 9.88 5.80
N LEU A 82 3.47 8.58 5.57
CA LEU A 82 4.60 7.65 5.56
C LEU A 82 5.17 7.54 4.14
N ASP A 83 6.47 7.77 3.98
CA ASP A 83 7.10 7.83 2.65
C ASP A 83 8.15 6.73 2.45
N LEU A 84 7.98 5.97 1.36
CA LEU A 84 8.96 5.01 0.86
C LEU A 84 9.91 5.78 -0.08
N ASP A 85 10.95 6.34 0.52
CA ASP A 85 11.88 7.30 -0.08
C ASP A 85 13.26 6.71 -0.40
N ASN A 86 13.36 5.38 -0.47
CA ASN A 86 14.59 4.67 -0.79
C ASN A 86 14.31 3.37 -1.56
N ALA A 87 15.29 2.94 -2.37
CA ALA A 87 15.27 1.64 -3.07
C ALA A 87 15.05 0.45 -2.13
N SER A 88 15.54 0.54 -0.89
CA SER A 88 15.38 -0.49 0.14
C SER A 88 14.21 -0.23 1.09
N SER A 89 13.43 0.85 0.93
CA SER A 89 12.26 1.10 1.77
C SER A 89 11.25 -0.02 1.59
N LYS A 90 10.82 -0.63 2.70
CA LYS A 90 9.77 -1.65 2.72
C LYS A 90 8.80 -1.38 3.85
N LEU A 91 7.51 -1.42 3.56
CA LEU A 91 6.46 -1.34 4.57
C LEU A 91 5.81 -2.71 4.74
N LEU A 92 5.99 -3.33 5.90
CA LEU A 92 5.35 -4.59 6.24
C LEU A 92 4.10 -4.32 7.09
N LEU A 93 2.95 -4.83 6.64
CA LEU A 93 1.65 -4.64 7.26
C LEU A 93 1.16 -5.95 7.85
N ASN A 94 1.04 -6.00 9.17
CA ASN A 94 0.64 -7.20 9.90
C ASN A 94 -0.54 -6.92 10.83
N SER A 95 -1.74 -6.83 10.24
CA SER A 95 -2.98 -6.48 10.92
C SER A 95 -2.92 -5.06 11.48
N ILE A 96 -3.08 -4.06 10.62
CA ILE A 96 -3.02 -2.65 11.01
C ILE A 96 -3.81 -1.80 10.02
N THR A 97 -4.26 -0.63 10.47
CA THR A 97 -4.66 0.47 9.59
C THR A 97 -3.60 1.57 9.61
N VAL A 98 -3.05 1.95 8.46
CA VAL A 98 -2.20 3.14 8.30
C VAL A 98 -2.92 4.19 7.45
N ASP A 99 -2.67 5.46 7.71
CA ASP A 99 -3.31 6.58 7.02
C ASP A 99 -2.76 6.77 5.59
N ASN A 100 -1.78 7.64 5.42
CA ASN A 100 -1.30 8.09 4.12
C ASN A 100 0.08 7.48 3.89
N VAL A 101 0.23 6.75 2.79
CA VAL A 101 1.49 6.16 2.36
C VAL A 101 1.84 6.68 0.97
N SER A 102 3.09 7.03 0.71
CA SER A 102 3.58 7.46 -0.61
C SER A 102 4.81 6.70 -1.04
N THR A 103 5.01 6.59 -2.35
CA THR A 103 6.27 6.12 -2.95
C THR A 103 6.95 7.24 -3.72
N SER A 104 7.83 7.99 -3.04
CA SER A 104 8.60 9.07 -3.65
C SER A 104 9.81 8.60 -4.45
N LEU A 105 10.21 7.32 -4.32
CA LEU A 105 11.16 6.63 -5.19
C LEU A 105 10.70 5.20 -5.50
N ALA A 106 11.38 4.54 -6.45
CA ALA A 106 11.31 3.08 -6.56
C ALA A 106 11.78 2.47 -5.24
N SER A 107 11.05 1.48 -4.73
CA SER A 107 11.24 0.89 -3.41
C SER A 107 10.94 -0.61 -3.42
N LEU A 108 11.10 -1.29 -2.28
CA LEU A 108 10.64 -2.67 -2.11
C LEU A 108 9.13 -2.74 -1.86
N GLY A 109 8.46 -1.60 -1.69
CA GLY A 109 7.01 -1.50 -1.67
C GLY A 109 6.35 -2.01 -0.39
N LEU A 110 5.15 -2.58 -0.55
CA LEU A 110 4.29 -3.04 0.55
C LEU A 110 4.28 -4.57 0.61
N ASP A 111 4.33 -5.09 1.84
CA ASP A 111 4.21 -6.52 2.13
C ASP A 111 3.11 -6.75 3.17
N VAL A 112 2.12 -7.58 2.85
CA VAL A 112 0.90 -7.74 3.63
C VAL A 112 0.78 -9.16 4.16
N ASP A 113 1.34 -9.37 5.35
CA ASP A 113 1.36 -10.65 6.08
C ASP A 113 0.00 -10.97 6.75
N ALA A 114 -0.80 -9.93 7.03
CA ALA A 114 -2.15 -10.08 7.57
C ALA A 114 -3.08 -8.96 7.07
N ASP A 115 -4.38 -9.22 7.10
CA ASP A 115 -5.41 -8.29 6.60
C ASP A 115 -5.20 -6.88 7.17
N SER A 116 -4.93 -5.93 6.27
CA SER A 116 -4.51 -4.59 6.63
C SER A 116 -5.15 -3.55 5.71
N THR A 117 -5.17 -2.31 6.20
CA THR A 117 -5.73 -1.17 5.46
C THR A 117 -4.68 -0.08 5.30
N VAL A 118 -4.49 0.38 4.06
CA VAL A 118 -3.79 1.64 3.77
C VAL A 118 -4.83 2.62 3.27
N THR A 119 -5.15 3.62 4.09
CA THR A 119 -6.27 4.53 3.82
C THR A 119 -6.08 5.24 2.48
N SER A 120 -4.87 5.70 2.19
CA SER A 120 -4.50 6.27 0.89
C SER A 120 -3.05 5.95 0.56
N LEU A 121 -2.83 5.20 -0.50
CA LEU A 121 -1.51 4.94 -1.09
C LEU A 121 -1.33 5.76 -2.38
N SER A 122 -0.32 6.62 -2.43
CA SER A 122 0.07 7.36 -3.64
C SER A 122 1.28 6.72 -4.31
N VAL A 123 1.11 6.26 -5.55
CA VAL A 123 2.11 5.52 -6.32
C VAL A 123 2.64 6.37 -7.48
N GLY A 124 3.87 6.86 -7.32
CA GLY A 124 4.60 7.60 -8.36
C GLY A 124 5.62 6.76 -9.13
N HIS A 125 5.98 5.58 -8.61
CA HIS A 125 7.06 4.73 -9.12
C HIS A 125 6.62 3.26 -9.17
N THR A 126 7.39 2.39 -9.81
CA THR A 126 7.18 0.93 -9.70
C THR A 126 7.24 0.51 -8.25
N THR A 127 6.12 0.03 -7.74
CA THR A 127 5.91 -0.31 -6.34
C THR A 127 5.43 -1.76 -6.26
N PRO A 128 6.26 -2.67 -5.74
CA PRO A 128 5.81 -4.01 -5.40
C PRO A 128 4.71 -3.96 -4.33
N VAL A 129 3.68 -4.77 -4.51
CA VAL A 129 2.63 -4.99 -3.51
C VAL A 129 2.46 -6.51 -3.40
N THR A 130 3.07 -7.09 -2.37
CA THR A 130 2.94 -8.51 -2.04
C THR A 130 1.86 -8.67 -0.99
N ILE A 131 0.89 -9.55 -1.27
CA ILE A 131 -0.22 -9.83 -0.36
C ILE A 131 -0.23 -11.34 -0.15
N ASP A 132 -0.02 -11.77 1.08
CA ASP A 132 0.06 -13.18 1.40
C ASP A 132 -1.19 -13.94 0.98
N PRO A 133 -1.07 -15.25 0.66
CA PRO A 133 -2.21 -16.08 0.30
C PRO A 133 -3.33 -16.01 1.35
N GLY A 134 -4.55 -15.69 0.91
CA GLY A 134 -5.71 -15.55 1.79
C GLY A 134 -5.73 -14.27 2.63
N LYS A 135 -4.84 -13.31 2.38
CA LYS A 135 -4.85 -11.97 2.99
C LYS A 135 -5.40 -10.92 2.05
N THR A 136 -5.83 -9.80 2.64
CA THR A 136 -6.47 -8.69 1.93
C THR A 136 -5.80 -7.36 2.25
N LEU A 137 -5.49 -6.59 1.21
CA LEU A 137 -5.16 -5.16 1.33
C LEU A 137 -6.36 -4.30 0.96
N SER A 138 -6.88 -3.55 1.93
CA SER A 138 -8.01 -2.62 1.76
C SER A 138 -7.59 -1.16 1.77
N GLY A 139 -8.51 -0.28 1.34
CA GLY A 139 -8.33 1.16 1.32
C GLY A 139 -8.34 1.75 -0.08
N ALA A 140 -7.45 2.68 -0.39
CA ALA A 140 -7.39 3.35 -1.68
C ALA A 140 -5.95 3.46 -2.20
N ILE A 141 -5.78 3.29 -3.52
CA ILE A 141 -4.53 3.43 -4.22
C ILE A 141 -4.73 4.40 -5.39
N THR A 142 -3.87 5.41 -5.49
CA THR A 142 -3.81 6.36 -6.60
C THR A 142 -2.48 6.21 -7.33
N VAL A 143 -2.52 5.92 -8.63
CA VAL A 143 -1.32 5.76 -9.47
C VAL A 143 -1.27 6.92 -10.47
N THR A 144 -0.24 7.78 -10.36
CA THR A 144 -0.11 8.98 -11.22
C THR A 144 0.89 8.83 -12.36
N GLY A 145 1.85 7.91 -12.23
CA GLY A 145 2.89 7.68 -13.26
C GLY A 145 3.80 6.47 -12.98
N GLY A 146 3.52 5.71 -11.93
CA GLY A 146 4.24 4.48 -11.57
C GLY A 146 3.52 3.21 -12.01
N SER A 147 3.95 2.07 -11.50
CA SER A 147 3.31 0.77 -11.72
C SER A 147 3.08 0.07 -10.39
N ILE A 148 2.02 -0.71 -10.29
CA ILE A 148 1.83 -1.65 -9.18
C ILE A 148 2.27 -3.01 -9.68
N LYS A 149 3.23 -3.64 -8.99
CA LYS A 149 3.69 -4.99 -9.30
C LYS A 149 3.16 -5.95 -8.24
N LEU A 150 2.22 -6.78 -8.63
CA LEU A 150 1.52 -7.72 -7.78
C LEU A 150 2.23 -9.07 -7.81
N GLY A 151 2.91 -9.40 -6.71
CA GLY A 151 3.86 -10.51 -6.67
C GLY A 151 3.31 -11.83 -6.12
N GLU A 152 2.14 -11.83 -5.49
CA GLU A 152 1.61 -12.96 -4.72
C GLU A 152 0.10 -13.17 -4.95
N THR A 153 -0.49 -14.17 -4.28
CA THR A 153 -1.85 -14.68 -4.58
C THR A 153 -2.96 -14.13 -3.69
N GLY A 154 -2.68 -13.13 -2.84
CA GLY A 154 -3.67 -12.50 -1.98
C GLY A 154 -4.76 -11.69 -2.72
N MET A 155 -5.52 -10.89 -1.99
CA MET A 155 -6.59 -10.06 -2.54
C MET A 155 -6.28 -8.58 -2.40
N LEU A 156 -6.38 -7.85 -3.51
CA LEU A 156 -6.38 -6.39 -3.51
C LEU A 156 -7.83 -5.89 -3.48
N ALA A 157 -8.32 -5.54 -2.30
CA ALA A 157 -9.67 -4.98 -2.11
C ALA A 157 -9.71 -3.45 -2.17
N SER A 158 -8.54 -2.81 -2.33
CA SER A 158 -8.42 -1.36 -2.39
C SER A 158 -9.04 -0.80 -3.68
N SER A 159 -9.69 0.37 -3.60
CA SER A 159 -10.06 1.10 -4.81
C SER A 159 -8.79 1.61 -5.50
N VAL A 160 -8.59 1.27 -6.76
CA VAL A 160 -7.41 1.65 -7.54
C VAL A 160 -7.82 2.67 -8.59
N SER A 161 -7.30 3.90 -8.47
CA SER A 161 -7.46 4.96 -9.46
C SER A 161 -6.14 5.20 -10.19
N MET A 162 -6.14 5.05 -11.51
CA MET A 162 -4.92 5.16 -12.32
C MET A 162 -5.06 6.26 -13.38
N SER A 163 -4.11 7.18 -13.45
CA SER A 163 -3.99 8.15 -14.55
C SER A 163 -2.90 7.79 -15.56
N GLY A 164 -2.24 6.65 -15.36
CA GLY A 164 -1.13 6.14 -16.17
C GLY A 164 -0.56 4.86 -15.56
N GLY A 165 0.44 4.30 -16.25
CA GLY A 165 1.24 3.20 -15.70
C GLY A 165 0.67 1.79 -15.94
N THR A 166 1.27 0.83 -15.24
CA THR A 166 0.94 -0.60 -15.40
C THR A 166 0.46 -1.21 -14.09
N LEU A 167 -0.62 -1.96 -14.17
CA LEU A 167 -1.02 -2.95 -13.17
C LEU A 167 -0.44 -4.30 -13.63
N ASP A 168 0.70 -4.67 -13.06
CA ASP A 168 1.51 -5.84 -13.44
C ASP A 168 1.23 -7.00 -12.48
N ALA A 169 0.62 -8.08 -12.97
CA ALA A 169 0.30 -9.27 -12.20
C ALA A 169 1.23 -10.44 -12.55
N ASP A 170 2.20 -10.70 -11.68
CA ASP A 170 3.16 -11.82 -11.80
C ASP A 170 2.57 -13.15 -11.32
N GLN A 171 1.51 -13.10 -10.51
CA GLN A 171 0.82 -14.27 -9.96
C GLN A 171 -0.69 -14.19 -10.16
N SER A 172 -1.35 -15.34 -10.05
CA SER A 172 -2.81 -15.40 -10.10
C SER A 172 -3.42 -14.85 -8.81
N MET A 173 -4.24 -13.81 -8.91
CA MET A 173 -4.82 -13.14 -7.76
C MET A 173 -6.14 -12.43 -8.08
N THR A 174 -6.77 -11.85 -7.05
CA THR A 174 -8.05 -11.13 -7.18
C THR A 174 -7.92 -9.65 -6.85
N ILE A 175 -8.53 -8.81 -7.69
CA ILE A 175 -8.81 -7.41 -7.42
C ILE A 175 -10.33 -7.26 -7.28
N SER A 176 -10.77 -6.99 -6.05
CA SER A 176 -12.18 -6.81 -5.71
C SER A 176 -12.57 -5.35 -5.51
N GLY A 177 -11.59 -4.47 -5.30
CA GLY A 177 -11.82 -3.03 -5.27
C GLY A 177 -12.17 -2.47 -6.66
N ALA A 178 -12.78 -1.27 -6.68
CA ALA A 178 -13.05 -0.58 -7.94
C ALA A 178 -11.74 -0.25 -8.67
N LEU A 179 -11.71 -0.41 -9.99
CA LEU A 179 -10.60 0.01 -10.84
C LEU A 179 -11.14 1.13 -11.73
N THR A 180 -10.53 2.31 -11.66
CA THR A 180 -10.93 3.46 -12.47
C THR A 180 -9.72 4.04 -13.19
N GLN A 181 -9.92 4.49 -14.42
CA GLN A 181 -8.88 5.15 -15.20
C GLN A 181 -9.27 6.59 -15.54
N SER A 182 -8.32 7.51 -15.41
CA SER A 182 -8.43 8.89 -15.87
C SER A 182 -7.35 9.26 -16.90
N GLY A 183 -6.55 8.27 -17.32
CA GLY A 183 -5.55 8.33 -18.37
C GLY A 183 -5.38 6.93 -18.98
N SER A 184 -4.50 6.79 -19.96
CA SER A 184 -4.23 5.49 -20.57
C SER A 184 -3.41 4.58 -19.66
N ILE A 185 -3.85 3.34 -19.48
CA ILE A 185 -3.23 2.37 -18.55
C ILE A 185 -2.99 1.03 -19.23
N THR A 186 -2.10 0.24 -18.63
CA THR A 186 -1.85 -1.15 -19.02
C THR A 186 -2.21 -2.08 -17.87
N ILE A 187 -2.90 -3.18 -18.18
CA ILE A 187 -2.99 -4.36 -17.33
C ILE A 187 -2.11 -5.42 -17.98
N ASP A 188 -1.03 -5.78 -17.30
CA ASP A 188 -0.10 -6.81 -17.75
C ASP A 188 -0.28 -8.06 -16.90
N VAL A 189 -0.54 -9.20 -17.52
CA VAL A 189 -0.71 -10.47 -16.80
C VAL A 189 0.32 -11.47 -17.30
N ALA A 190 1.17 -11.94 -16.39
CA ALA A 190 2.21 -12.90 -16.71
C ALA A 190 1.64 -14.21 -17.28
N THR A 191 2.40 -14.85 -18.17
CA THR A 191 1.99 -16.08 -18.88
C THR A 191 1.58 -17.18 -17.91
N GLY A 192 0.40 -17.76 -18.16
CA GLY A 192 -0.15 -18.85 -17.34
C GLY A 192 -0.84 -18.39 -16.05
N ASN A 193 -0.84 -17.10 -15.74
CA ASN A 193 -1.55 -16.54 -14.60
C ASN A 193 -2.90 -15.94 -14.98
N THR A 194 -3.77 -15.78 -13.97
CA THR A 194 -5.06 -15.12 -14.10
C THR A 194 -5.20 -13.99 -13.10
N LEU A 195 -5.37 -12.76 -13.59
CA LEU A 195 -5.81 -11.64 -12.79
C LEU A 195 -7.35 -11.58 -12.81
N THR A 196 -7.98 -11.91 -11.69
CA THR A 196 -9.45 -11.88 -11.56
C THR A 196 -9.90 -10.52 -11.08
N TYR A 197 -10.76 -9.86 -11.84
CA TYR A 197 -11.39 -8.60 -11.47
C TYR A 197 -12.87 -8.80 -11.14
N SER A 198 -13.24 -8.44 -9.92
CA SER A 198 -14.61 -8.56 -9.38
C SER A 198 -15.19 -7.25 -8.84
N GLY A 199 -14.53 -6.13 -9.14
CA GLY A 199 -15.01 -4.78 -8.78
C GLY A 199 -16.21 -4.33 -9.62
N ALA A 200 -16.40 -3.01 -9.75
CA ALA A 200 -17.46 -2.43 -10.56
C ALA A 200 -17.21 -2.60 -12.08
N SER A 201 -18.14 -2.13 -12.92
CA SER A 201 -17.89 -2.06 -14.37
C SER A 201 -16.80 -1.05 -14.70
N LEU A 202 -15.91 -1.39 -15.64
CA LEU A 202 -14.78 -0.55 -16.04
C LEU A 202 -15.20 0.33 -17.23
N SER A 203 -15.25 1.64 -17.03
CA SER A 203 -15.54 2.62 -18.10
C SER A 203 -14.24 3.28 -18.55
N LEU A 204 -13.99 3.35 -19.85
CA LEU A 204 -12.70 3.78 -20.37
C LEU A 204 -12.58 5.30 -20.50
N GLY A 205 -13.70 6.01 -20.73
CA GLY A 205 -13.69 7.41 -21.15
C GLY A 205 -12.87 7.58 -22.44
N ALA A 206 -12.30 8.77 -22.65
CA ALA A 206 -11.45 9.07 -23.80
C ALA A 206 -10.01 8.47 -23.71
N ASN A 207 -9.85 7.32 -23.05
CA ASN A 207 -8.54 6.74 -22.75
C ASN A 207 -8.36 5.33 -23.32
N THR A 208 -7.11 4.88 -23.39
CA THR A 208 -6.75 3.52 -23.80
C THR A 208 -6.59 2.60 -22.61
N LEU A 209 -7.27 1.47 -22.60
CA LEU A 209 -6.91 0.31 -21.78
C LEU A 209 -6.11 -0.67 -22.65
N THR A 210 -4.86 -0.94 -22.26
CA THR A 210 -4.05 -1.99 -22.89
C THR A 210 -4.08 -3.24 -22.03
N LEU A 211 -4.47 -4.37 -22.60
CA LEU A 211 -4.26 -5.68 -22.01
C LEU A 211 -3.03 -6.30 -22.67
N SER A 212 -2.02 -6.61 -21.88
CA SER A 212 -0.77 -7.21 -22.35
C SER A 212 -0.41 -8.46 -21.57
N GLY A 213 0.65 -9.13 -22.04
CA GLY A 213 1.19 -10.31 -21.40
C GLY A 213 0.59 -11.59 -21.98
N GLY A 214 1.05 -12.75 -21.48
CA GLY A 214 0.58 -14.06 -21.93
C GLY A 214 -0.49 -14.68 -21.04
N GLY A 215 -0.95 -13.95 -20.02
CA GLY A 215 -1.92 -14.39 -19.03
C GLY A 215 -3.37 -14.09 -19.38
N THR A 216 -4.25 -14.24 -18.39
CA THR A 216 -5.70 -13.98 -18.53
C THR A 216 -6.12 -12.83 -17.61
N PHE A 217 -6.70 -11.79 -18.18
CA PHE A 217 -7.50 -10.82 -17.42
C PHE A 217 -8.96 -11.30 -17.38
N SER A 218 -9.38 -11.85 -16.23
CA SER A 218 -10.73 -12.38 -16.03
C SER A 218 -11.63 -11.30 -15.44
N ASN A 219 -12.44 -10.67 -16.29
CA ASN A 219 -13.45 -9.69 -15.90
C ASN A 219 -14.84 -10.18 -16.35
N THR A 220 -15.78 -10.24 -15.42
CA THR A 220 -17.18 -10.60 -15.72
C THR A 220 -18.11 -9.40 -15.77
N ASN A 221 -17.62 -8.21 -15.39
CA ASN A 221 -18.36 -6.96 -15.47
C ASN A 221 -18.30 -6.35 -16.87
N ALA A 222 -19.17 -5.37 -17.14
CA ALA A 222 -19.12 -4.64 -18.39
C ALA A 222 -17.80 -3.87 -18.53
N LEU A 223 -17.17 -4.01 -19.69
CA LEU A 223 -16.10 -3.13 -20.16
C LEU A 223 -16.73 -2.10 -21.10
N VAL A 224 -16.84 -0.86 -20.64
CA VAL A 224 -17.67 0.18 -21.26
C VAL A 224 -16.79 1.18 -22.02
N LEU A 225 -16.84 1.11 -23.35
CA LEU A 225 -16.25 2.09 -24.25
C LEU A 225 -17.28 3.21 -24.48
N ASN A 226 -17.30 4.18 -23.57
CA ASN A 226 -18.34 5.22 -23.47
C ASN A 226 -17.99 6.55 -24.15
N ASP A 227 -16.84 6.64 -24.81
CA ASP A 227 -16.37 7.82 -25.51
C ASP A 227 -15.92 7.46 -26.94
N ALA A 228 -15.93 8.42 -27.87
CA ALA A 228 -15.49 8.20 -29.25
C ALA A 228 -14.00 7.84 -29.34
N ASP A 229 -13.21 8.31 -28.37
CA ASP A 229 -11.77 8.05 -28.27
C ASP A 229 -11.45 6.84 -27.35
N SER A 230 -12.47 6.16 -26.81
CA SER A 230 -12.26 4.92 -26.03
C SER A 230 -11.56 3.85 -26.87
N LEU A 231 -10.43 3.34 -26.37
CA LEU A 231 -9.68 2.28 -27.06
C LEU A 231 -9.37 1.11 -26.11
N LEU A 232 -9.74 -0.10 -26.53
CA LEU A 232 -9.21 -1.34 -25.96
C LEU A 232 -8.11 -1.87 -26.88
N SER A 233 -6.89 -1.97 -26.37
CA SER A 233 -5.74 -2.53 -27.07
C SER A 233 -5.37 -3.89 -26.49
N LEU A 234 -5.11 -4.87 -27.35
CA LEU A 234 -4.58 -6.18 -26.97
C LEU A 234 -3.18 -6.30 -27.56
N ALA A 235 -2.16 -6.47 -26.69
CA ALA A 235 -0.74 -6.47 -27.06
C ALA A 235 -0.07 -7.82 -26.83
#